data_AF-A0A1I1J0V9-F1
#
_entry.id   AF-A0A1I1J0V9-F1
#
_cell.length_a   1.000
_cell.length_b   1.000
_cell.length_c   1.000
_cell.angle_alpha   90.00
_cell.angle_beta   90.00
_cell.angle_gamma   90.00
#
_symmetry.space_group_name_H-M   'P 1'
#
loop_
_entity.id
_entity.type
_entity.pdbx_description
1 polymer ?
#
loop_
_entity_poly.entity_id
_entity_poly.type
_entity_poly.pdbx_seq_one_letter_code
_entity_poly.pdbx_strand_id
1 'polypeptide(L)'
;MIRENSKTRKKMKTVGMQEYVNADTGELKQFKVESVEERDFNFYKVWMPAFITSLCAVSNQKAKVMCWIIDNINKENQLIYTQRVIASKTNSSLETVNSTIKELLKKDFMRKVGKCYMVNPNILFKGTMNVNARLRAVDEYLGAKRG
;
A
#
# COMPACT_ATOMS: atom_id res chain seq x y z
N MET A 1 -19.37 -25.25 -1.66
CA MET A 1 -19.36 -24.77 -3.05
C MET A 1 -17.95 -24.25 -3.35
N ILE A 2 -17.18 -25.00 -4.14
CA ILE A 2 -15.80 -24.65 -4.53
C ILE A 2 -15.90 -24.01 -5.92
N ARG A 3 -15.45 -22.76 -6.09
CA ARG A 3 -15.42 -22.08 -7.40
C ARG A 3 -14.00 -21.65 -7.79
N GLU A 4 -13.55 -22.33 -8.84
CA GLU A 4 -12.66 -21.93 -9.95
C GLU A 4 -11.22 -21.48 -9.67
N ASN A 5 -10.30 -22.37 -10.08
CA ASN A 5 -8.91 -22.08 -10.42
C ASN A 5 -8.83 -20.94 -11.44
N SER A 6 -8.45 -19.74 -10.98
CA SER A 6 -8.03 -18.65 -11.85
C SER A 6 -6.71 -19.02 -12.53
N LYS A 7 -6.75 -19.41 -13.81
CA LYS A 7 -5.55 -19.65 -14.61
C LYS A 7 -4.81 -18.31 -14.83
N THR A 8 -3.69 -18.13 -14.16
CA THR A 8 -2.79 -16.97 -14.31
C THR A 8 -2.26 -16.91 -15.75
N ARG A 9 -2.35 -15.74 -16.40
CA ARG A 9 -1.76 -15.52 -17.73
C ARG A 9 -0.33 -15.01 -17.60
N LYS A 10 0.59 -15.71 -18.26
CA LYS A 10 2.00 -15.34 -18.46
C LYS A 10 2.06 -14.06 -19.30
N LYS A 11 2.59 -12.96 -18.76
CA LYS A 11 2.84 -11.74 -19.55
C LYS A 11 4.30 -11.72 -19.96
N MET A 12 4.54 -12.04 -21.22
CA MET A 12 5.88 -12.10 -21.84
C MET A 12 6.37 -10.68 -22.10
N LYS A 13 7.59 -10.35 -21.69
CA LYS A 13 8.28 -9.12 -22.11
C LYS A 13 9.26 -9.52 -23.22
N THR A 14 9.04 -9.04 -24.44
CA THR A 14 9.96 -9.27 -25.55
C THR A 14 11.20 -8.40 -25.37
N VAL A 15 12.36 -9.02 -25.14
CA VAL A 15 13.63 -8.30 -24.98
C VAL A 15 14.40 -8.41 -26.30
N GLY A 16 13.98 -7.62 -27.29
CA GLY A 16 14.72 -7.37 -28.53
C GLY A 16 15.15 -8.59 -29.36
N MET A 17 15.91 -8.31 -30.42
CA MET A 17 16.63 -9.32 -31.21
C MET A 17 18.09 -9.33 -30.76
N GLN A 18 18.65 -10.52 -30.53
CA GLN A 18 20.08 -10.69 -30.26
C GLN A 18 20.70 -11.59 -31.33
N GLU A 19 21.84 -11.17 -31.86
CA GLU A 19 22.63 -11.94 -32.82
C GLU A 19 23.58 -12.87 -32.08
N TYR A 20 23.48 -14.17 -32.36
CA TYR A 20 24.38 -15.17 -31.83
C TYR A 20 25.18 -15.78 -32.98
N VAL A 21 26.49 -15.89 -32.76
CA VAL A 21 27.41 -16.58 -33.68
C VAL A 21 27.47 -18.04 -33.27
N ASN A 22 27.13 -18.95 -34.18
CA ASN A 22 27.27 -20.38 -33.93
C ASN A 22 28.75 -20.78 -34.05
N ALA A 23 29.37 -21.19 -32.93
CA ALA A 23 30.82 -21.43 -32.86
C ALA A 23 31.31 -22.53 -33.81
N ASP A 24 30.44 -23.47 -34.19
CA ASP A 24 30.79 -24.60 -35.04
C ASP A 24 30.68 -24.31 -36.55
N THR A 25 29.82 -23.37 -36.96
CA THR A 25 29.54 -23.09 -38.38
C THR A 25 29.85 -21.66 -38.81
N GLY A 26 30.14 -20.75 -37.87
CA GLY A 26 30.41 -19.34 -38.14
C GLY A 26 29.20 -18.53 -38.62
N GLU A 27 28.01 -19.13 -38.65
CA GLU A 27 26.78 -18.47 -39.12
C GLU A 27 26.21 -17.55 -38.04
N LEU A 28 25.90 -16.31 -38.45
CA LEU A 28 25.13 -15.35 -37.64
C LEU A 28 23.65 -15.73 -37.67
N LYS A 29 23.09 -16.07 -36.50
CA LYS A 29 21.66 -16.34 -36.35
C LYS A 29 21.03 -15.33 -35.42
N GLN A 30 19.98 -14.66 -35.90
CA GLN A 30 19.16 -13.75 -35.11
C GLN A 30 18.16 -14.56 -34.28
N PHE A 31 18.28 -14.49 -32.96
CA PHE A 31 17.32 -15.10 -32.05
C PHE A 31 16.47 -14.02 -31.39
N LYS A 32 15.16 -14.27 -31.32
CA LYS A 32 14.24 -13.47 -30.51
C LYS A 32 14.34 -13.96 -29.07
N VAL A 33 15.01 -13.19 -28.22
CA VAL A 33 15.22 -13.58 -26.82
C VAL A 33 14.03 -13.11 -26.00
N GLU A 34 13.30 -14.05 -25.42
CA GLU A 34 12.16 -13.80 -24.55
C GLU A 34 12.54 -14.18 -23.12
N SER A 35 12.95 -13.19 -22.31
CA SER A 35 13.21 -13.40 -20.89
C SER A 35 11.89 -13.64 -20.16
N VAL A 36 11.68 -14.86 -19.67
CA VAL A 36 10.56 -15.18 -18.79
C VAL A 36 10.99 -14.88 -17.36
N GLU A 37 10.69 -13.67 -16.89
CA GLU A 37 10.76 -13.38 -15.45
C GLU A 37 9.52 -13.97 -14.78
N GLU A 38 9.71 -14.91 -13.86
CA GLU A 38 8.65 -15.35 -12.96
C GLU A 38 8.32 -14.21 -11.99
N ARG A 39 7.25 -13.46 -12.26
CA ARG A 39 6.76 -12.47 -11.30
C ARG A 39 5.81 -13.09 -10.29
N ASP A 40 6.17 -12.89 -9.02
CA ASP A 40 5.40 -13.03 -7.79
C ASP A 40 4.34 -14.14 -7.76
N PHE A 41 4.72 -15.28 -7.19
CA PHE A 41 3.84 -16.43 -6.91
C PHE A 41 2.78 -16.17 -5.83
N ASN A 42 2.72 -14.99 -5.21
CA ASN A 42 1.81 -14.70 -4.09
C ASN A 42 1.09 -13.33 -4.18
N PHE A 43 0.82 -12.85 -5.39
CA PHE A 43 0.14 -11.56 -5.59
C PHE A 43 -1.37 -11.66 -5.34
N TYR A 44 -1.85 -10.99 -4.29
CA TYR A 44 -3.28 -10.77 -4.04
C TYR A 44 -3.68 -9.34 -4.42
N LYS A 45 -4.72 -9.21 -5.25
CA LYS A 45 -5.32 -7.91 -5.55
C LYS A 45 -6.35 -7.56 -4.47
N VAL A 46 -6.15 -6.42 -3.80
CA VAL A 46 -7.06 -5.89 -2.79
C VAL A 46 -7.74 -4.62 -3.31
N TRP A 47 -9.07 -4.59 -3.25
CA TRP A 47 -9.87 -3.40 -3.56
C TRP A 47 -10.24 -2.70 -2.26
N MET A 48 -9.55 -1.59 -1.95
CA MET A 48 -9.60 -0.96 -0.63
C MET A 48 -11.01 -0.67 -0.09
N PRO A 49 -11.96 -0.07 -0.85
CA PRO A 49 -13.28 0.25 -0.30
C PRO A 49 -14.07 -1.00 0.15
N ALA A 50 -14.04 -2.06 -0.67
CA ALA A 50 -14.70 -3.31 -0.35
C ALA A 50 -14.01 -4.03 0.82
N PHE A 51 -12.66 -4.06 0.80
CA PHE A 51 -11.86 -4.68 1.85
C PHE A 51 -12.10 -4.03 3.23
N ILE A 52 -12.08 -2.70 3.30
CA ILE A 52 -12.33 -1.96 4.54
C ILE A 52 -13.75 -2.23 5.05
N THR A 53 -14.75 -2.21 4.17
CA THR A 53 -16.16 -2.44 4.56
C THR A 53 -16.35 -3.84 5.15
N SER A 54 -15.82 -4.86 4.50
CA SER A 54 -15.88 -6.24 5.00
C SER A 54 -15.11 -6.42 6.30
N LEU A 55 -13.92 -5.81 6.43
CA LEU A 55 -13.13 -5.88 7.66
C LEU A 55 -13.86 -5.18 8.81
N CYS A 56 -14.42 -4.00 8.59
CA CYS A 56 -15.19 -3.25 9.59
C CYS A 56 -16.35 -4.05 10.18
N ALA A 57 -17.05 -4.84 9.36
CA ALA A 57 -18.21 -5.62 9.76
C ALA A 57 -17.90 -6.67 10.84
N VAL A 58 -16.70 -7.25 10.81
CA VAL A 58 -16.26 -8.31 11.74
C VAL A 58 -15.29 -7.81 12.81
N SER A 59 -14.92 -6.52 12.78
CA SER A 59 -13.85 -5.97 13.59
C SER A 59 -14.32 -5.35 14.91
N ASN A 60 -13.40 -5.34 15.89
CA ASN A 60 -13.60 -4.65 17.16
C ASN A 60 -13.53 -3.12 17.02
N GLN A 61 -13.86 -2.40 18.09
CA GLN A 61 -13.98 -0.94 18.06
C GLN A 61 -12.67 -0.21 17.71
N LYS A 62 -11.51 -0.73 18.15
CA LYS A 62 -10.19 -0.17 17.80
C LYS A 62 -9.90 -0.32 16.30
N ALA A 63 -10.19 -1.50 15.75
CA ALA A 63 -10.01 -1.78 14.33
C ALA A 63 -10.96 -0.93 13.47
N LYS A 64 -12.20 -0.69 13.90
CA LYS A 64 -13.11 0.26 13.24
C LYS A 64 -12.54 1.67 13.17
N VAL A 65 -11.93 2.15 14.27
CA VAL A 65 -11.24 3.46 14.29
C VAL A 65 -10.07 3.47 13.31
N MET A 66 -9.24 2.43 13.27
CA MET A 66 -8.13 2.31 12.33
C MET A 66 -8.60 2.31 10.87
N CYS A 67 -9.62 1.50 10.54
CA CYS A 67 -10.24 1.46 9.22
C CYS A 67 -10.77 2.82 8.79
N TRP A 68 -11.45 3.53 9.71
CA TRP A 68 -11.96 4.87 9.44
C TRP A 68 -10.83 5.86 9.14
N ILE A 69 -9.70 5.79 9.89
CA ILE A 69 -8.52 6.62 9.63
C ILE A 69 -7.99 6.38 8.21
N ILE A 70 -7.82 5.11 7.83
CA ILE A 70 -7.32 4.71 6.50
C ILE A 70 -8.21 5.27 5.38
N ASP A 71 -9.53 5.25 5.57
CA ASP A 71 -10.46 5.77 4.58
C ASP A 71 -10.44 7.31 4.50
N ASN A 72 -10.14 7.98 5.60
CA ASN A 72 -10.23 9.44 5.75
C ASN A 72 -8.90 10.21 5.66
N ILE A 73 -7.77 9.55 5.35
CA ILE A 73 -6.54 10.27 5.00
C ILE A 73 -6.70 11.05 3.68
N ASN A 74 -5.98 12.16 3.57
CA ASN A 74 -5.93 13.00 2.38
C ASN A 74 -4.87 12.49 1.36
N LYS A 75 -4.70 13.23 0.26
CA LYS A 75 -3.72 12.90 -0.79
C LYS A 75 -2.25 13.06 -0.36
N GLU A 76 -2.01 13.75 0.75
CA GLU A 76 -0.70 13.95 1.37
C GLU A 76 -0.43 12.90 2.46
N ASN A 77 -1.28 11.88 2.56
CA ASN A 77 -1.20 10.82 3.57
C ASN A 77 -1.40 11.30 5.03
N GLN A 78 -2.08 12.43 5.20
CA GLN A 78 -2.36 13.06 6.49
C GLN A 78 -3.83 12.88 6.90
N LEU A 79 -4.04 12.77 8.21
CA LEU A 79 -5.32 12.77 8.90
C LEU A 79 -5.51 14.12 9.60
N ILE A 80 -6.43 14.92 9.08
CA ILE A 80 -6.74 16.28 9.54
C ILE A 80 -8.06 16.26 10.33
N TYR A 81 -8.10 15.46 11.40
CA TYR A 81 -9.28 15.35 12.27
C TYR A 81 -8.88 15.32 13.74
N THR A 82 -9.74 15.90 14.60
CA THR A 82 -9.57 15.82 16.04
C THR A 82 -10.11 14.49 16.57
N GLN A 83 -9.58 14.04 17.71
CA GLN A 83 -10.01 12.79 18.35
C GLN A 83 -11.51 12.78 18.70
N ARG A 84 -12.08 13.95 19.01
CA ARG A 84 -13.53 14.12 19.24
C ARG A 84 -14.34 13.86 17.98
N VAL A 85 -13.92 14.39 16.83
CA VAL A 85 -14.63 14.16 15.55
C VAL A 85 -14.56 12.69 15.17
N ILE A 86 -13.40 12.06 15.37
CA ILE A 86 -13.22 10.62 15.11
C ILE A 86 -14.20 9.81 15.98
N ALA A 87 -14.26 10.09 17.28
CA ALA A 87 -15.17 9.43 18.21
C ALA A 87 -16.64 9.51 17.78
N SER A 88 -17.09 10.69 17.37
CA SER A 88 -18.45 10.89 16.85
C SER A 88 -18.71 10.13 15.54
N LYS A 89 -17.73 10.09 14.64
CA LYS A 89 -17.87 9.42 13.34
C LYS A 89 -17.81 7.90 13.43
N THR A 90 -17.03 7.37 14.37
CA THR A 90 -16.87 5.92 14.57
C THR A 90 -17.79 5.36 15.66
N ASN A 91 -18.69 6.20 16.21
CA ASN A 91 -19.57 5.87 17.34
C ASN A 91 -18.80 5.16 18.48
N SER A 92 -17.63 5.70 18.82
CA SER A 92 -16.71 5.13 19.80
C SER A 92 -16.47 6.11 20.94
N SER A 93 -16.14 5.64 22.14
CA SER A 93 -15.74 6.53 23.22
C SER A 93 -14.44 7.25 22.89
N LEU A 94 -14.29 8.48 23.40
CA LEU A 94 -13.07 9.26 23.25
C LEU A 94 -11.85 8.52 23.81
N GLU A 95 -12.02 7.78 24.91
CA GLU A 95 -10.98 6.94 25.50
C GLU A 95 -10.51 5.85 24.56
N THR A 96 -11.44 5.18 23.86
CA THR A 96 -11.11 4.14 22.88
C THR A 96 -10.31 4.73 21.72
N VAL A 97 -10.73 5.88 21.20
CA VAL A 97 -10.02 6.59 20.13
C VAL A 97 -8.62 7.01 20.60
N ASN A 98 -8.50 7.56 21.80
CA ASN A 98 -7.22 8.01 22.36
C ASN A 98 -6.26 6.83 22.57
N SER A 99 -6.74 5.73 23.14
CA SER A 99 -5.98 4.50 23.31
C SER A 99 -5.51 3.93 21.97
N THR A 100 -6.42 3.91 20.98
CA THR A 100 -6.10 3.44 19.62
C THR A 100 -5.04 4.31 18.96
N ILE A 101 -5.19 5.64 18.98
CA ILE A 101 -4.20 6.54 18.38
C ILE A 101 -2.84 6.41 19.07
N LYS A 102 -2.79 6.30 20.40
CA LYS A 102 -1.54 6.04 21.14
C LYS A 102 -0.88 4.74 20.70
N GLU A 103 -1.66 3.69 20.50
CA GLU A 103 -1.17 2.38 20.04
C GLU A 103 -0.63 2.46 18.60
N LEU A 104 -1.32 3.17 17.71
CA LEU A 104 -0.90 3.38 16.32
C LEU A 104 0.37 4.24 16.22
N LEU A 105 0.52 5.24 17.08
CA LEU A 105 1.76 6.02 17.21
C LEU A 105 2.91 5.13 17.70
N LYS A 106 2.68 4.27 18.69
CA LYS A 106 3.69 3.35 19.24
C LYS A 106 4.17 2.31 18.22
N LYS A 107 3.26 1.83 17.35
CA LYS A 107 3.54 0.81 16.32
C LYS A 107 4.15 1.37 15.02
N ASP A 108 4.52 2.65 15.00
CA ASP A 108 5.02 3.34 13.80
C ASP A 108 4.06 3.28 12.59
N PHE A 109 2.76 3.16 12.87
CA PHE A 109 1.73 3.22 11.84
C PHE A 109 1.44 4.68 11.44
N MET A 110 1.49 5.58 12.42
CA MET A 110 1.33 7.02 12.21
C MET A 110 2.32 7.80 13.06
N ARG A 111 2.54 9.06 12.70
CA ARG A 111 3.29 10.06 13.48
C ARG A 111 2.54 11.38 13.52
N LYS A 112 2.83 12.19 14.52
CA LYS A 112 2.31 13.56 14.57
C LYS A 112 3.23 14.46 13.75
N VAL A 113 2.66 15.17 12.78
CA VAL A 113 3.37 16.14 11.92
C VAL A 113 2.67 17.48 12.08
N GLY A 114 3.29 18.39 12.84
CA GLY A 114 2.67 19.66 13.22
C GLY A 114 1.35 19.48 13.98
N LYS A 115 0.25 19.93 13.37
CA LYS A 115 -1.12 19.85 13.93
C LYS A 115 -1.89 18.60 13.50
N CYS A 116 -1.36 17.82 12.57
CA CYS A 116 -2.03 16.68 11.95
C CYS A 116 -1.31 15.36 12.30
N TYR A 117 -1.94 14.24 11.98
CA TYR A 117 -1.28 12.94 12.00
C TYR A 117 -0.95 12.52 10.57
N MET A 118 0.22 11.92 10.34
CA MET A 118 0.63 11.38 9.05
C MET A 118 0.74 9.87 9.16
N VAL A 119 0.13 9.15 8.22
CA VAL A 119 0.28 7.69 8.10
C VAL A 119 1.63 7.38 7.46
N ASN A 120 2.26 6.29 7.92
CA ASN A 120 3.52 5.82 7.38
C ASN A 120 3.34 5.45 5.89
N PRO A 121 3.98 6.17 4.94
CA PRO A 121 3.82 5.91 3.51
C PRO A 121 4.37 4.55 3.07
N ASN A 122 5.23 3.91 3.88
CA ASN A 122 5.73 2.56 3.61
C ASN A 122 4.70 1.47 3.91
N ILE A 123 3.72 1.77 4.78
CA ILE A 123 2.62 0.85 5.10
C ILE A 123 1.43 1.12 4.18
N LEU A 124 1.05 2.40 4.05
CA LEU A 124 -0.09 2.81 3.23
C LEU A 124 0.16 4.21 2.68
N PHE A 125 -0.10 4.39 1.38
CA PHE A 125 -0.04 5.69 0.72
C PHE A 125 -1.31 5.91 -0.11
N LYS A 126 -2.10 6.93 0.25
CA LYS A 126 -3.27 7.33 -0.53
C LYS A 126 -2.88 8.42 -1.53
N GLY A 127 -2.53 8.01 -2.74
CA GLY A 127 -2.19 8.94 -3.81
C GLY A 127 -2.12 8.28 -5.18
N THR A 128 -1.98 9.10 -6.22
CA THR A 128 -1.73 8.62 -7.59
C THR A 128 -0.29 8.08 -7.69
N MET A 129 0.02 7.22 -8.67
CA MET A 129 1.37 6.63 -8.89
C MET A 129 2.45 7.66 -9.31
N ASN A 130 2.41 8.88 -8.78
CA ASN A 130 3.51 9.81 -8.90
C ASN A 130 4.57 9.42 -7.86
N VAL A 131 5.66 8.82 -8.34
CA VAL A 131 6.81 8.40 -7.51
C VAL A 131 7.30 9.55 -6.64
N ASN A 132 7.32 10.78 -7.17
CA ASN A 132 7.78 11.96 -6.44
C ASN A 132 6.87 12.33 -5.26
N ALA A 133 5.55 12.09 -5.37
CA ALA A 133 4.62 12.38 -4.29
C ALA A 133 4.83 11.43 -3.09
N ARG A 134 5.03 10.14 -3.36
CA ARG A 134 5.34 9.15 -2.33
C ARG A 134 6.69 9.46 -1.67
N LEU A 135 7.72 9.80 -2.44
CA LEU A 135 9.05 10.11 -1.90
C LEU A 135 9.02 11.32 -0.95
N ARG A 136 8.29 12.38 -1.32
CA ARG A 136 8.09 13.55 -0.44
C ARG A 136 7.39 13.17 0.87
N ALA A 137 6.34 12.36 0.79
CA ALA A 137 5.63 11.91 1.97
C ALA A 137 6.53 11.06 2.90
N VAL A 138 7.41 10.24 2.33
CA VAL A 138 8.40 9.46 3.10
C VAL A 138 9.38 10.38 3.82
N ASP A 139 9.92 11.39 3.11
CA ASP A 139 10.89 12.31 3.68
C ASP A 139 10.29 13.12 4.84
N GLU A 140 9.07 13.67 4.66
CA GLU A 140 8.32 14.37 5.71
C GLU A 140 8.08 13.47 6.93
N TYR A 141 7.67 12.22 6.71
CA TYR A 141 7.44 11.25 7.77
C TYR A 141 8.72 10.90 8.56
N LEU A 142 9.86 10.83 7.88
CA LEU A 142 11.17 10.59 8.50
C LEU A 142 11.68 11.83 9.25
N GLY A 143 11.47 13.03 8.71
CA GLY A 143 11.79 14.30 9.34
C GLY A 143 11.10 14.46 10.69
N ALA A 144 9.83 14.05 10.80
CA ALA A 144 9.06 14.07 12.04
C ALA A 144 9.57 13.11 13.14
N LYS A 145 10.51 12.20 12.85
CA LYS A 145 11.19 11.37 13.88
C LYS A 145 12.33 12.11 14.56
N ARG A 146 12.91 13.09 13.88
CA ARG A 146 14.18 13.73 14.24
C ARG A 146 14.00 14.95 15.16
N GLY A 147 12.78 15.46 15.30
CA GLY A 147 12.41 16.52 16.25
C GLY A 147 11.55 15.98 17.37
#